data_AF-A0AA35QRK7-F1
#
_entry.id   AF-A0AA35QRK7-F1
#
_cell.length_a   1.000
_cell.length_b   1.000
_cell.length_c   1.000
_cell.angle_alpha   90.00
_cell.angle_beta   90.00
_cell.angle_gamma   90.00
#
_symmetry.space_group_name_H-M   'P 1'
#
loop_
_entity.id
_entity.type
_entity.pdbx_description
1 polymer ?
#
loop_
_entity_poly.entity_id
_entity_poly.type
_entity_poly.pdbx_seq_one_letter_code
_entity_poly.pdbx_strand_id
1 'polypeptide(L)'
;EGQTISFRCKHGFLPENKKYWYRIRCTKLGWDPEPKCFRQCTPPKPLPHGEVIYDSENNFIEGDNVSFRCDAGYLPENQATATCTKNDWSPTPSCSYMCKLYLITDQYTSDCGYSLSDSALNKPH
;
A
#
# COMPACT_ATOMS: atom_id res chain seq x y z
N GLU A 1 -7.69 -38.64 -10.90
CA GLU A 1 -6.67 -37.61 -11.16
C GLU A 1 -6.72 -37.17 -12.61
N GLY A 2 -6.29 -35.94 -12.92
CA GLY A 2 -6.18 -35.45 -14.31
C GLY A 2 -7.35 -34.58 -14.81
N GLN A 3 -8.45 -34.51 -14.07
CA GLN A 3 -9.53 -33.56 -14.37
C GLN A 3 -9.06 -32.12 -14.13
N THR A 4 -9.53 -31.20 -14.96
CA THR A 4 -9.25 -29.77 -14.80
C THR A 4 -10.54 -28.97 -14.75
N ILE A 5 -10.61 -28.01 -13.85
CA ILE A 5 -11.71 -27.04 -13.79
C ILE A 5 -11.15 -25.63 -13.88
N SER A 6 -12.00 -24.67 -14.25
CA SER A 6 -11.69 -23.25 -14.14
C SER A 6 -12.64 -22.63 -13.12
N PHE A 7 -12.09 -21.87 -12.18
CA PHE A 7 -12.90 -21.14 -11.21
C PHE A 7 -12.68 -19.63 -11.34
N ARG A 8 -13.64 -18.87 -10.84
CA ARG A 8 -13.57 -17.41 -10.71
C ARG A 8 -13.93 -17.00 -9.29
N CYS A 9 -13.38 -15.90 -8.84
CA CYS A 9 -13.69 -15.34 -7.54
C CYS A 9 -14.91 -14.40 -7.60
N LYS A 10 -15.46 -14.08 -6.42
CA LYS A 10 -16.49 -13.04 -6.30
C LYS A 10 -15.90 -11.67 -6.61
N HIS A 11 -16.77 -10.69 -6.88
CA HIS A 11 -16.36 -9.31 -7.11
C HIS A 11 -15.48 -8.77 -5.98
N GLY A 12 -14.38 -8.10 -6.33
CA GLY A 12 -13.39 -7.58 -5.39
C GLY A 12 -12.38 -8.62 -4.88
N PHE A 13 -12.33 -9.81 -5.48
CA PHE A 13 -11.36 -10.85 -5.18
C PHE A 13 -10.79 -11.44 -6.47
N LEU A 14 -9.54 -11.91 -6.43
CA LEU A 14 -8.87 -12.58 -7.54
C LEU A 14 -8.16 -13.86 -7.07
N PRO A 15 -7.99 -14.85 -7.96
CA PRO A 15 -7.08 -15.97 -7.76
C PRO A 15 -5.61 -15.52 -7.69
N GLU A 16 -4.75 -16.42 -7.22
CA GLU A 16 -3.30 -16.19 -7.07
C GLU A 16 -2.60 -15.74 -8.37
N ASN A 17 -3.08 -16.22 -9.52
CA ASN A 17 -2.53 -15.83 -10.82
C ASN A 17 -2.97 -14.42 -11.27
N LYS A 18 -3.69 -13.67 -10.43
CA LYS A 18 -4.15 -12.28 -10.65
C LYS A 18 -5.02 -12.08 -11.89
N LYS A 19 -5.64 -13.16 -12.40
CA LYS A 19 -6.52 -13.14 -13.58
C LYS A 19 -7.99 -13.32 -13.19
N TYR A 20 -8.90 -13.04 -14.12
CA TYR A 20 -10.34 -13.21 -13.88
C TYR A 20 -10.75 -14.68 -13.60
N TRP A 21 -9.98 -15.64 -14.12
CA TRP A 21 -10.19 -17.07 -13.91
C TRP A 21 -8.86 -17.81 -13.73
N TYR A 22 -8.90 -18.94 -13.04
CA TYR A 22 -7.75 -19.82 -12.86
C TYR A 22 -8.12 -21.28 -13.11
N ARG A 23 -7.39 -21.92 -14.03
CA ARG A 23 -7.48 -23.35 -14.31
C ARG A 23 -6.61 -24.14 -13.34
N ILE A 24 -7.22 -25.09 -12.66
CA ILE A 24 -6.60 -25.96 -11.65
C ILE A 24 -6.82 -27.42 -12.03
N ARG A 25 -5.96 -28.30 -11.50
CA ARG A 25 -5.96 -29.74 -11.82
C ARG A 25 -6.20 -30.57 -10.56
N CYS A 26 -6.99 -31.63 -10.70
CA CYS A 26 -7.18 -32.62 -9.63
C CYS A 26 -5.99 -33.59 -9.62
N THR A 27 -5.28 -33.62 -8.49
CA THR A 27 -4.13 -34.48 -8.18
C THR A 27 -4.50 -35.47 -7.06
N LYS A 28 -3.55 -36.34 -6.65
CA LYS A 28 -3.72 -37.24 -5.49
C LYS A 28 -3.96 -36.49 -4.18
N LEU A 29 -3.45 -35.28 -4.08
CA LEU A 29 -3.49 -34.45 -2.87
C LEU A 29 -4.68 -33.48 -2.86
N GLY A 30 -5.51 -33.50 -3.90
CA GLY A 30 -6.61 -32.56 -4.10
C GLY A 30 -6.36 -31.64 -5.30
N TRP A 31 -7.01 -30.47 -5.29
CA TRP A 31 -6.85 -29.48 -6.35
C TRP A 31 -5.51 -28.77 -6.25
N ASP A 32 -4.82 -28.66 -7.38
CA ASP A 32 -3.53 -27.99 -7.49
C ASP A 32 -3.55 -26.92 -8.61
N PRO A 33 -3.24 -25.65 -8.28
CA PRO A 33 -3.16 -25.14 -6.90
C PRO A 33 -4.52 -25.21 -6.19
N GLU A 34 -4.47 -25.08 -4.87
CA GLU A 34 -5.67 -25.01 -4.05
C GLU A 34 -6.49 -23.77 -4.45
N PRO A 35 -7.80 -23.90 -4.76
CA PRO A 35 -8.64 -22.78 -5.16
C PRO A 35 -8.81 -21.80 -4.00
N LYS A 36 -8.02 -20.72 -4.03
CA LYS A 36 -8.09 -19.60 -3.08
C LYS A 36 -8.39 -18.29 -3.80
N CYS A 37 -9.10 -17.42 -3.11
CA CYS A 37 -9.45 -16.07 -3.55
C CYS A 37 -8.89 -15.07 -2.55
N PHE A 38 -8.15 -14.10 -3.06
CA PHE A 38 -7.50 -13.05 -2.29
C PHE A 38 -8.21 -11.72 -2.52
N ARG A 39 -8.29 -10.88 -1.50
CA ARG A 39 -8.88 -9.54 -1.64
C ARG A 39 -8.10 -8.78 -2.71
N GLN A 40 -8.80 -8.22 -3.68
CA GLN A 40 -8.21 -7.32 -4.66
C GLN A 40 -8.17 -5.91 -4.06
N CYS A 41 -6.98 -5.31 -3.99
CA CYS A 41 -6.83 -3.90 -3.62
C CYS A 41 -7.21 -3.00 -4.78
N THR A 42 -7.58 -1.76 -4.45
CA THR A 42 -7.82 -0.78 -5.51
C THR A 42 -6.50 -0.47 -6.21
N PRO A 43 -6.44 -0.34 -7.54
CA PRO A 43 -5.22 0.14 -8.19
C PRO A 43 -4.78 1.44 -7.53
N PRO A 44 -3.50 1.60 -7.17
CA PRO A 44 -3.02 2.81 -6.54
C PRO A 44 -3.41 4.02 -7.39
N LYS A 45 -4.17 4.94 -6.81
CA LYS A 45 -4.56 6.19 -7.49
C LYS A 45 -3.30 7.04 -7.73
N PRO A 46 -3.35 8.00 -8.67
CA PRO A 46 -2.29 9.01 -8.78
C PRO A 46 -2.03 9.62 -7.40
N LEU A 47 -0.77 9.52 -6.95
CA LEU A 47 -0.34 10.00 -5.64
C LEU A 47 -0.06 11.50 -5.76
N PRO A 48 -0.78 12.38 -5.05
CA PRO A 48 -0.46 13.80 -5.08
C PRO A 48 0.96 14.04 -4.55
N HIS A 49 1.73 14.84 -5.27
CA HIS A 49 3.13 15.12 -4.96
C HIS A 49 4.02 13.87 -4.91
N GLY A 50 3.72 12.89 -5.75
CA GLY A 50 4.50 11.68 -5.89
C GLY A 50 4.04 10.76 -7.00
N GLU A 51 4.63 9.58 -7.00
CA GLU A 51 4.43 8.55 -8.01
C GLU A 51 4.41 7.19 -7.34
N VAL A 52 3.44 6.35 -7.69
CA VAL A 52 3.43 4.94 -7.27
C VAL A 52 4.17 4.13 -8.32
N ILE A 53 5.12 3.32 -7.86
CA ILE A 53 6.01 2.50 -8.66
C ILE A 53 5.56 1.05 -8.54
N TYR A 54 5.03 0.50 -9.64
CA TYR A 54 4.60 -0.89 -9.75
C TYR A 54 4.75 -1.41 -11.18
N ASP A 55 4.87 -2.74 -11.33
CA ASP A 55 4.92 -3.40 -12.64
C ASP A 55 3.58 -3.28 -13.37
N SER A 56 3.60 -3.24 -14.71
CA SER A 56 2.44 -2.93 -15.57
C SER A 56 1.13 -3.72 -15.35
N GLU A 57 1.13 -4.77 -14.52
CA GLU A 57 -0.07 -5.50 -14.14
C GLU A 57 -0.81 -4.78 -13.01
N ASN A 58 -1.96 -4.18 -13.34
CA ASN A 58 -2.80 -3.41 -12.39
C ASN A 58 -3.63 -4.24 -11.40
N ASN A 59 -3.35 -5.54 -11.27
CA ASN A 59 -4.12 -6.43 -10.41
C ASN A 59 -3.32 -6.77 -9.15
N PHE A 60 -3.66 -6.09 -8.05
CA PHE A 60 -3.04 -6.32 -6.75
C PHE A 60 -3.94 -7.14 -5.85
N ILE A 61 -3.38 -8.18 -5.25
CA ILE A 61 -4.05 -9.05 -4.29
C ILE A 61 -3.40 -8.96 -2.92
N GLU A 62 -4.14 -9.35 -1.88
CA GLU A 62 -3.66 -9.40 -0.50
C GLU A 62 -2.25 -10.02 -0.39
N GLY A 63 -1.31 -9.27 0.18
CA GLY A 63 0.11 -9.63 0.30
C GLY A 63 1.04 -8.96 -0.72
N ASP A 64 0.50 -8.42 -1.82
CA ASP A 64 1.29 -7.63 -2.78
C ASP A 64 1.82 -6.34 -2.15
N ASN A 65 2.98 -5.87 -2.62
CA ASN A 65 3.58 -4.61 -2.20
C ASN A 65 3.77 -3.68 -3.38
N VAL A 66 3.59 -2.38 -3.13
CA VAL A 66 3.97 -1.31 -4.05
C VAL A 66 4.93 -0.37 -3.35
N SER A 67 5.83 0.22 -4.13
CA SER A 67 6.68 1.30 -3.66
C SER A 67 6.15 2.61 -4.19
N PHE A 68 6.49 3.72 -3.55
CA PHE A 68 6.16 5.04 -4.06
C PHE A 68 7.27 6.03 -3.76
N ARG A 69 7.35 7.08 -4.55
CA ARG A 69 8.34 8.15 -4.41
C ARG A 69 7.62 9.48 -4.37
N CYS A 70 8.03 10.35 -3.45
CA CYS A 70 7.52 11.71 -3.38
C CYS A 70 8.35 12.66 -4.24
N ASP A 71 7.69 13.72 -4.70
CA ASP A 71 8.31 14.81 -5.45
C ASP A 71 9.30 15.58 -4.56
N ALA A 72 10.17 16.39 -5.19
CA ALA A 72 11.13 17.20 -4.47
C ALA A 72 10.42 18.14 -3.46
N GLY A 73 10.84 18.06 -2.19
CA GLY A 73 10.23 18.82 -1.08
C GLY A 73 9.15 18.07 -0.29
N TYR A 74 8.80 16.85 -0.70
CA TYR A 74 7.83 15.99 -0.01
C TYR A 74 8.50 14.70 0.48
N LEU A 75 7.99 14.13 1.57
CA LEU A 75 8.41 12.81 2.08
C LEU A 75 7.20 11.92 2.38
N PRO A 76 7.40 10.59 2.36
CA PRO A 76 6.43 9.66 2.91
C PRO A 76 6.28 9.91 4.42
N GLU A 77 5.05 9.86 4.92
CA GLU A 77 4.77 10.02 6.35
C GLU A 77 5.36 8.87 7.18
N ASN A 78 5.41 7.67 6.58
CA ASN A 78 5.94 6.46 7.19
C ASN A 78 7.01 5.85 6.29
N GLN A 79 6.69 4.72 5.65
CA GLN A 79 7.55 4.03 4.72
C GLN A 79 7.15 4.36 3.28
N ALA A 80 8.11 4.34 2.36
CA ALA A 80 7.89 4.52 0.92
C ALA A 80 7.29 3.26 0.24
N THR A 81 6.60 2.43 1.01
CA THR A 81 6.02 1.16 0.59
C THR A 81 4.63 0.99 1.21
N ALA A 82 3.75 0.32 0.48
CA ALA A 82 2.42 -0.05 0.96
C ALA A 82 2.12 -1.51 0.59
N THR A 83 1.50 -2.21 1.54
CA THR A 83 1.08 -3.60 1.36
C THR A 83 -0.42 -3.65 1.10
N CYS A 84 -0.84 -4.44 0.13
CA CYS A 84 -2.24 -4.74 -0.11
C CYS A 84 -2.76 -5.64 1.02
N THR A 85 -3.74 -5.14 1.77
CA THR A 85 -4.36 -5.87 2.88
C THR A 85 -5.83 -6.19 2.58
N LYS A 86 -6.51 -6.85 3.53
CA LYS A 86 -7.96 -7.04 3.49
C LYS A 86 -8.73 -5.72 3.45
N ASN A 87 -8.13 -4.65 3.98
CA ASN A 87 -8.70 -3.31 4.09
C ASN A 87 -8.05 -2.33 3.09
N ASP A 88 -7.51 -2.81 1.97
CA ASP A 88 -6.77 -2.03 0.97
C ASP A 88 -5.32 -1.71 1.41
N TRP A 89 -4.68 -0.74 0.75
CA TRP A 89 -3.27 -0.38 0.98
C TRP A 89 -2.98 0.12 2.40
N SER A 90 -1.97 -0.48 3.04
CA SER A 90 -1.47 -0.09 4.35
C SER A 90 0.07 -0.03 4.37
N PRO A 91 0.69 1.08 4.82
CA PRO A 91 0.03 2.37 5.07
C PRO A 91 -0.59 2.92 3.78
N THR A 92 -1.58 3.81 3.91
CA THR A 92 -2.12 4.51 2.75
C THR A 92 -1.01 5.38 2.15
N PRO A 93 -0.63 5.19 0.86
CA PRO A 93 0.41 5.99 0.23
C PRO A 93 0.08 7.49 0.32
N SER A 94 0.96 8.25 0.96
CA SER A 94 0.82 9.70 1.15
C SER A 94 2.19 10.37 1.06
N CYS A 95 2.21 11.56 0.46
CA CYS A 95 3.37 12.43 0.42
C CYS A 95 3.00 13.75 1.10
N SER A 96 3.71 14.11 2.15
CA SER A 96 3.51 15.36 2.89
C SER A 96 4.72 16.27 2.74
N TYR A 97 4.47 17.58 2.78
CA TYR A 97 5.54 18.56 2.63
C TYR A 97 6.50 18.45 3.82
N MET A 98 7.79 18.49 3.51
CA MET A 98 8.83 18.48 4.53
C MET A 98 8.90 19.80 5.24
N CYS A 99 8.38 19.79 6.46
CA CYS A 99 8.54 20.92 7.33
C CYS A 99 9.93 20.93 7.96
N LYS A 100 10.71 21.95 7.63
CA LYS A 100 12.02 22.15 8.24
C LYS A 100 11.86 22.85 9.56
N LEU A 101 12.28 22.16 10.62
CA LEU A 101 12.41 22.75 11.93
C LEU A 101 13.75 23.48 12.00
N TYR A 102 13.70 24.78 12.22
CA TYR A 102 14.88 25.61 12.45
C TYR A 102 14.95 25.99 13.92
N LEU A 103 16.16 25.91 14.47
CA LEU A 103 16.48 26.45 15.79
C LEU A 103 17.04 27.86 15.60
N ILE A 104 16.26 28.88 15.95
CA ILE A 104 16.69 30.28 15.88
C ILE A 104 16.46 30.85 17.28
N THR A 105 17.55 31.23 17.95
CA THR A 105 17.54 31.88 19.29
C THR A 105 16.68 31.15 20.33
N ASP A 106 17.01 29.88 20.61
CA ASP A 106 16.33 29.01 21.60
C ASP A 106 14.82 28.76 21.35
N GLN A 107 14.33 29.06 20.15
CA GLN A 107 12.97 28.75 19.70
C GLN A 107 13.00 27.86 18.44
N TYR A 108 12.04 26.94 18.36
CA TYR A 108 11.80 26.12 17.18
C TYR A 108 10.81 26.83 16.25
N THR A 109 11.24 27.17 15.03
CA THR A 109 10.37 27.70 13.97
C THR A 109 10.24 26.70 12.83
N SER A 110 9.07 26.64 12.18
CA SER A 110 8.82 25.81 11.01
C SER A 110 8.56 26.66 9.77
N ASP A 111 8.92 26.16 8.59
CA ASP A 111 8.67 26.82 7.29
C ASP A 111 7.22 26.71 6.81
N CYS A 112 6.40 25.91 7.48
CA CYS A 112 4.99 25.63 7.17
C CYS A 112 4.02 26.37 8.10
N GLY A 113 4.53 27.36 8.85
CA GLY A 113 3.69 28.35 9.54
C GLY A 113 2.96 27.84 10.78
N TYR A 114 3.27 26.64 11.29
CA TYR A 114 2.82 26.27 12.63
C TYR A 114 3.76 26.87 13.67
N SER A 115 3.25 27.83 14.44
CA SER A 115 3.80 28.15 15.75
C SER A 115 3.61 26.92 16.63
N LEU A 116 4.68 26.20 16.96
CA LEU A 116 4.65 25.23 18.05
C LEU A 116 4.44 26.03 19.34
N SER A 117 3.19 26.31 19.69
CA SER A 117 2.85 26.88 21.00
C SER A 117 3.09 25.81 22.05
N ASP A 118 4.29 25.76 22.64
CA ASP A 118 4.73 25.23 23.95
C ASP A 118 3.98 24.05 24.62
N SER A 119 3.26 23.20 23.88
CA SER A 119 2.38 22.17 24.46
C SER A 119 2.92 20.75 24.33
N ALA A 120 4.02 20.56 23.60
CA ALA A 120 4.60 19.23 23.37
C ALA A 120 5.84 18.92 24.24
N LEU A 121 6.30 19.86 25.09
CA LEU A 121 7.47 19.65 25.96
C LEU A 121 7.16 19.45 27.44
N ASN A 122 5.89 19.41 27.85
CA ASN A 122 5.53 19.08 29.23
C ASN A 122 4.67 17.81 29.29
N LYS A 123 5.35 16.66 29.28
CA LYS A 123 4.81 15.44 29.90
C LYS A 123 5.69 15.13 31.12
N PRO A 124 5.31 15.57 32.34
CA PRO A 124 5.98 15.10 33.53
C PRO A 124 5.61 13.63 33.78
N HIS A 125 6.59 12.83 34.19
CA HIS A 125 6.35 11.63 34.98
C HIS A 125 6.05 12.02 36.43
#